data_AF-A0A0K1EQU0-F1
#
_entry.id   AF-A0A0K1EQU0-F1
#
_cell.length_a   1.000
_cell.length_b   1.000
_cell.length_c   1.000
_cell.angle_alpha   90.00
_cell.angle_beta   90.00
_cell.angle_gamma   90.00
#
_symmetry.space_group_name_H-M   'P 1'
#
loop_
_entity.id
_entity.type
_entity.pdbx_description
1 polymer ?
#
loop_
_entity_poly.entity_id
_entity_poly.type
_entity_poly.pdbx_seq_one_letter_code
_entity_poly.pdbx_strand_id
1 'polypeptide(L)'
;MTGTTRDGDTAQDWGRLHVMNTCCGAGTCRNFAPELLGEVAPAHWKAMDGAVLNGGPAVLPGTYEEGAFTGVIRQPRSQAELEAARTAVAACPFGALRLKPPAARVRPGSLGAPWRTWPRPIEDNVWVLGSPSRDNAGAMAYFIERPDGNVLVDLPKPNDALFRWLDEHGGVRWIFLTHRDHAEHHAEYAARFPGSRRILGASDVNLRGNEYRAATSDVEIQLGDQLSPVTLEGVPIPEASLPDAELAVIPQPGHTPGSLCLIYRGRFLFSGDHLAYSRRLGQLMAFRLQCWENWDRQTRSVRRLVALAEAGHLGFAWVLPGHGEWQRLDGDGGPRATAEHLRRVLFWMERQASGHVSLSRYILFVQSRMYPRSKLARAMHLLGGKGHGSEAWLLPHATRPYLPDHEPSRVKTALLRATAITTTALGAAVGLAFLATRAVRAAR
;
A
#
# COMPACT_ATOMS: atom_id res chain seq x y z
N MET A 1 0.85 -12.66 61.92
CA MET A 1 0.19 -11.58 61.15
C MET A 1 1.14 -11.17 60.05
N THR A 2 1.07 -11.85 58.91
CA THR A 2 1.89 -11.59 57.73
C THR A 2 1.01 -10.94 56.68
N GLY A 3 1.22 -9.65 56.46
CA GLY A 3 0.47 -8.84 55.50
C GLY A 3 0.70 -9.33 54.09
N THR A 4 -0.39 -9.67 53.40
CA THR A 4 -0.42 -9.84 51.96
C THR A 4 -0.51 -8.46 51.33
N THR A 5 0.59 -7.99 50.75
CA THR A 5 0.59 -6.86 49.83
C THR A 5 -0.23 -7.25 48.60
N ARG A 6 -1.44 -6.71 48.50
CA ARG A 6 -2.18 -6.67 47.24
C ARG A 6 -1.50 -5.65 46.34
N ASP A 7 -0.54 -6.10 45.54
CA ASP A 7 -0.14 -5.37 44.34
C ASP A 7 -1.28 -5.49 43.31
N GLY A 8 -2.31 -4.68 43.52
CA GLY A 8 -3.31 -4.38 42.52
C GLY A 8 -2.72 -3.35 41.56
N ASP A 9 -1.85 -3.80 40.64
CA ASP A 9 -1.52 -3.00 39.47
C ASP A 9 -2.75 -3.03 38.54
N THR A 10 -3.75 -2.21 38.85
CA THR A 10 -4.84 -1.93 37.91
C THR A 10 -4.23 -1.17 36.76
N ALA A 11 -3.70 -1.91 35.77
CA ALA A 11 -3.14 -1.34 34.56
C ALA A 11 -4.12 -0.29 34.02
N GLN A 12 -3.69 0.97 34.04
CA GLN A 12 -4.50 2.10 33.62
C GLN A 12 -5.05 1.81 32.22
N ASP A 13 -6.36 1.92 32.03
CA ASP A 13 -6.97 1.75 30.71
C ASP A 13 -6.50 2.89 29.82
N TRP A 14 -5.82 2.58 28.72
CA TRP A 14 -5.35 3.53 27.71
C TRP A 14 -6.10 3.38 26.39
N GLY A 15 -7.26 2.72 26.41
CA GLY A 15 -8.11 2.48 25.26
C GLY A 15 -7.85 1.12 24.61
N ARG A 16 -8.72 0.75 23.66
CA ARG A 16 -8.67 -0.54 22.97
C ARG A 16 -8.78 -0.40 21.47
N LEU A 17 -7.77 -0.88 20.77
CA LEU A 17 -7.75 -1.07 19.33
C LEU A 17 -8.52 -2.33 18.94
N HIS A 18 -9.25 -2.22 17.84
CA HIS A 18 -9.86 -3.33 17.13
C HIS A 18 -9.80 -3.07 15.61
N VAL A 19 -9.55 -4.10 14.81
CA VAL A 19 -9.45 -3.99 13.35
C VAL A 19 -10.63 -4.66 12.65
N MET A 20 -11.41 -3.89 11.91
CA MET A 20 -12.57 -4.37 11.15
C MET A 20 -12.14 -5.09 9.87
N ASN A 21 -13.02 -5.92 9.31
CA ASN A 21 -12.82 -6.62 8.04
C ASN A 21 -12.78 -5.69 6.81
N THR A 22 -13.07 -4.39 6.99
CA THR A 22 -12.85 -3.37 5.96
C THR A 22 -11.36 -3.11 5.69
N CYS A 23 -10.47 -3.68 6.50
CA CYS A 23 -9.03 -3.68 6.25
C CYS A 23 -8.71 -4.38 4.93
N CYS A 24 -8.16 -3.62 3.97
CA CYS A 24 -7.79 -4.11 2.64
C CYS A 24 -6.26 -4.18 2.42
N GLY A 25 -5.46 -4.14 3.49
CA GLY A 25 -4.03 -4.43 3.39
C GLY A 25 -3.10 -3.27 2.99
N ALA A 26 -3.54 -2.01 3.07
CA ALA A 26 -2.64 -0.85 2.87
C ALA A 26 -1.41 -0.89 3.80
N GLY A 27 -1.55 -1.43 5.02
CA GLY A 27 -0.42 -1.71 5.92
C GLY A 27 0.26 -0.49 6.55
N THR A 28 0.01 0.73 6.07
CA THR A 28 0.67 1.98 6.52
C THR A 28 0.41 2.31 7.98
N CYS A 29 -0.76 1.96 8.51
CA CYS A 29 -1.09 2.11 9.94
C CYS A 29 -0.04 1.47 10.88
N ARG A 30 0.64 0.41 10.44
CA ARG A 30 1.68 -0.27 11.21
C ARG A 30 2.93 0.59 11.38
N ASN A 31 3.22 1.53 10.48
CA ASN A 31 4.33 2.47 10.67
C ASN A 31 4.06 3.51 11.76
N PHE A 32 2.78 3.85 11.97
CA PHE A 32 2.37 4.85 12.97
C PHE A 32 2.27 4.28 14.38
N ALA A 33 2.01 2.98 14.50
CA ALA A 33 1.95 2.27 15.77
C ALA A 33 2.56 0.86 15.66
N PRO A 34 3.89 0.75 15.38
CA PRO A 34 4.54 -0.53 15.07
C PRO A 34 4.51 -1.52 16.23
N GLU A 35 4.52 -1.01 17.46
CA GLU A 35 4.41 -1.81 18.68
C GLU A 35 3.00 -2.34 18.94
N LEU A 36 1.97 -1.73 18.34
CA LEU A 36 0.57 -2.06 18.61
C LEU A 36 -0.07 -2.86 17.48
N LEU A 37 0.40 -2.72 16.25
CA LEU A 37 -0.23 -3.27 15.06
C LEU A 37 0.73 -4.16 14.29
N GLY A 38 0.24 -5.31 13.81
CA GLY A 38 1.04 -6.30 13.08
C GLY A 38 0.28 -6.87 11.88
N GLU A 39 1.01 -7.56 11.00
CA GLU A 39 0.39 -8.31 9.92
C GLU A 39 -0.41 -9.48 10.48
N VAL A 40 -1.60 -9.73 9.93
CA VAL A 40 -2.28 -11.01 10.17
C VAL A 40 -1.58 -12.07 9.33
N ALA A 41 -1.31 -13.22 9.94
CA ALA A 41 -0.65 -14.37 9.30
C ALA A 41 -1.64 -15.55 9.17
N PRO A 42 -2.46 -15.61 8.10
CA PRO A 42 -3.38 -16.71 7.87
C PRO A 42 -2.63 -18.05 7.72
N ALA A 43 -3.25 -19.14 8.17
CA ALA A 43 -2.64 -20.47 8.12
C ALA A 43 -2.24 -20.91 6.70
N HIS A 44 -2.99 -20.49 5.67
CA HIS A 44 -2.71 -20.84 4.28
C HIS A 44 -1.51 -20.07 3.68
N TRP A 45 -1.12 -18.92 4.25
CA TRP A 45 0.08 -18.20 3.81
C TRP A 45 1.35 -18.99 4.10
N LYS A 46 1.38 -19.84 5.13
CA LYS A 46 2.56 -20.67 5.44
C LYS A 46 3.03 -21.50 4.25
N ALA A 47 2.11 -22.00 3.42
CA ALA A 47 2.46 -22.74 2.20
C ALA A 47 3.08 -21.83 1.12
N MET A 48 2.63 -20.58 1.05
CA MET A 48 3.06 -19.58 0.06
C MET A 48 4.39 -18.93 0.45
N ASP A 49 4.62 -18.73 1.74
CA ASP A 49 5.86 -18.19 2.28
C ASP A 49 7.05 -19.14 2.04
N GLY A 50 6.81 -20.44 1.92
CA GLY A 50 7.86 -21.43 1.70
C GLY A 50 8.84 -21.49 2.88
N ALA A 51 10.13 -21.33 2.60
CA ALA A 51 11.21 -21.39 3.59
C ALA A 51 11.52 -20.02 4.25
N VAL A 52 10.67 -19.02 4.06
CA VAL A 52 10.88 -17.70 4.67
C VAL A 52 10.74 -17.79 6.19
N LEU A 53 11.63 -17.08 6.90
CA LEU A 53 11.63 -17.01 8.35
C LEU A 53 10.34 -16.32 8.83
N ASN A 54 9.43 -17.12 9.37
CA ASN A 54 8.25 -16.60 10.06
C ASN A 54 8.67 -16.19 11.48
N GLY A 55 8.78 -14.88 11.73
CA GLY A 55 9.27 -14.36 13.02
C GLY A 55 8.62 -13.05 13.48
N GLY A 56 7.70 -12.49 12.70
CA GLY A 56 7.02 -11.25 13.11
C GLY A 56 6.13 -11.41 14.34
N PRO A 57 5.75 -10.28 14.97
CA PRO A 57 4.98 -10.29 16.20
C PRO A 57 3.60 -10.93 15.98
N ALA A 58 3.23 -11.86 16.86
CA ALA A 58 1.91 -12.46 16.84
C ALA A 58 0.83 -11.41 17.18
N VAL A 59 -0.27 -11.43 16.44
CA VAL A 59 -1.44 -10.60 16.71
C VAL A 59 -2.37 -11.29 17.71
N LEU A 60 -2.98 -10.51 18.60
CA LEU A 60 -3.92 -10.97 19.63
C LEU A 60 -5.23 -11.48 19.01
N PRO A 61 -5.64 -12.73 19.29
CA PRO A 61 -6.95 -13.23 18.91
C PRO A 61 -8.09 -12.34 19.42
N GLY A 62 -9.17 -12.21 18.65
CA GLY A 62 -10.34 -11.41 19.03
C GLY A 62 -10.17 -9.89 18.92
N THR A 63 -9.01 -9.41 18.47
CA THR A 63 -8.76 -7.96 18.27
C THR A 63 -8.88 -7.52 16.80
N TYR A 64 -9.23 -8.44 15.92
CA TYR A 64 -9.49 -8.19 14.51
C TYR A 64 -10.60 -9.12 14.01
N GLU A 65 -11.35 -8.66 13.01
CA GLU A 65 -12.33 -9.47 12.31
C GLU A 65 -11.66 -10.36 11.25
N GLU A 66 -12.28 -11.51 10.97
CA GLU A 66 -11.83 -12.40 9.89
C GLU A 66 -11.80 -11.66 8.55
N GLY A 67 -10.70 -11.83 7.81
CA GLY A 67 -10.44 -11.14 6.54
C GLY A 67 -9.60 -9.86 6.66
N ALA A 68 -9.34 -9.38 7.87
CA ALA A 68 -8.43 -8.26 8.08
C ALA A 68 -6.96 -8.63 7.81
N PHE A 69 -6.22 -7.73 7.16
CA PHE A 69 -4.77 -7.89 6.90
C PHE A 69 -3.89 -7.38 8.03
N THR A 70 -4.47 -6.64 8.97
CA THR A 70 -3.79 -6.06 10.13
C THR A 70 -4.52 -6.49 11.41
N GLY A 71 -3.74 -6.83 12.44
CA GLY A 71 -4.26 -7.16 13.76
C GLY A 71 -3.52 -6.37 14.85
N VAL A 72 -3.98 -6.50 16.09
CA VAL A 72 -3.37 -5.81 17.25
C VAL A 72 -2.36 -6.75 17.91
N ILE A 73 -1.09 -6.34 18.01
CA ILE A 73 -0.03 -7.09 18.72
C ILE A 73 -0.23 -6.96 20.23
N ARG A 74 -0.55 -5.74 20.69
CA ARG A 74 -0.88 -5.43 22.08
C ARG A 74 -1.69 -4.15 22.16
N GLN A 75 -2.51 -4.03 23.20
CA GLN A 75 -3.27 -2.83 23.46
C GLN A 75 -2.37 -1.69 24.01
N PRO A 76 -2.75 -0.42 23.82
CA PRO A 76 -2.03 0.72 24.40
C PRO A 76 -1.90 0.60 25.92
N ARG A 77 -0.76 1.03 26.46
CA ARG A 77 -0.41 1.01 27.89
C ARG A 77 0.16 2.33 28.41
N SER A 78 0.25 3.34 27.55
CA SER A 78 0.78 4.66 27.89
C SER A 78 0.11 5.74 27.04
N GLN A 79 0.29 7.00 27.45
CA GLN A 79 -0.16 8.14 26.65
C GLN A 79 0.46 8.15 25.26
N ALA A 80 1.77 7.88 25.14
CA ALA A 80 2.47 7.85 23.86
C ALA A 80 1.89 6.77 22.92
N GLU A 81 1.51 5.62 23.46
CA GLU A 81 0.89 4.55 22.69
C GLU A 81 -0.55 4.86 22.29
N LEU A 82 -1.32 5.53 23.17
CA LEU A 82 -2.64 6.05 22.82
C LEU A 82 -2.54 7.09 21.69
N GLU A 83 -1.54 7.95 21.71
CA GLU A 83 -1.30 8.92 20.65
C GLU A 83 -0.91 8.23 19.33
N ALA A 84 0.01 7.26 19.36
CA ALA A 84 0.37 6.44 18.21
C ALA A 84 -0.86 5.70 17.63
N ALA A 85 -1.70 5.12 18.50
CA ALA A 85 -2.95 4.49 18.11
C ALA A 85 -3.92 5.47 17.43
N ARG A 86 -4.06 6.70 17.95
CA ARG A 86 -4.87 7.76 17.31
C ARG A 86 -4.32 8.15 15.94
N THR A 87 -3.01 8.25 15.79
CA THR A 87 -2.36 8.51 14.49
C THR A 87 -2.59 7.36 13.52
N ALA A 88 -2.44 6.10 13.95
CA ALA A 88 -2.68 4.93 13.12
C ALA A 88 -4.15 4.82 12.65
N VAL A 89 -5.11 5.17 13.52
CA VAL A 89 -6.53 5.27 13.15
C VAL A 89 -6.75 6.36 12.09
N ALA A 90 -6.16 7.54 12.31
CA ALA A 90 -6.27 8.66 11.37
C ALA A 90 -5.60 8.37 10.01
N ALA A 91 -4.54 7.54 10.00
CA ALA A 91 -3.85 7.11 8.80
C ALA A 91 -4.64 6.10 7.95
N CYS A 92 -5.62 5.40 8.55
CA CYS A 92 -6.27 4.28 7.89
C CYS A 92 -7.23 4.75 6.77
N PRO A 93 -6.91 4.49 5.48
CA PRO A 93 -7.68 5.02 4.36
C PRO A 93 -9.08 4.40 4.25
N PHE A 94 -9.21 3.16 4.72
CA PHE A 94 -10.43 2.35 4.68
C PHE A 94 -11.27 2.46 5.96
N GLY A 95 -10.82 3.26 6.93
CA GLY A 95 -11.48 3.37 8.23
C GLY A 95 -11.65 2.01 8.91
N ALA A 96 -10.65 1.13 8.82
CA ALA A 96 -10.70 -0.22 9.38
C ALA A 96 -10.30 -0.29 10.85
N LEU A 97 -9.51 0.66 11.34
CA LEU A 97 -9.11 0.70 12.75
C LEU A 97 -10.19 1.39 13.59
N ARG A 98 -10.52 0.79 14.73
CA ARG A 98 -11.39 1.35 15.76
C ARG A 98 -10.59 1.48 17.04
N LEU A 99 -10.65 2.65 17.65
CA LEU A 99 -10.06 2.91 18.96
C LEU A 99 -11.17 3.28 19.92
N LYS A 100 -11.48 2.38 20.84
CA LYS A 100 -12.32 2.70 21.99
C LYS A 100 -11.47 3.54 22.96
N PRO A 101 -11.92 4.75 23.34
CA PRO A 101 -11.18 5.58 24.29
C PRO A 101 -11.13 4.92 25.68
N PRO A 102 -10.15 5.28 26.52
CA PRO A 102 -10.06 4.79 27.89
C PRO A 102 -11.28 5.19 28.73
N ALA A 103 -11.64 4.35 29.70
CA ALA A 103 -12.74 4.62 30.62
C ALA A 103 -12.52 5.86 31.49
N ALA A 104 -11.28 6.11 31.90
CA ALA A 104 -10.89 7.35 32.56
C ALA A 104 -10.82 8.48 31.51
N ARG A 105 -11.49 9.61 31.76
CA ARG A 105 -11.41 10.78 30.89
C ARG A 105 -9.97 11.29 30.86
N VAL A 106 -9.26 11.03 29.76
CA VAL A 106 -8.12 11.84 29.37
C VAL A 106 -8.60 13.30 29.27
N ARG A 107 -7.86 14.24 29.86
CA ARG A 107 -8.26 15.65 29.90
C ARG A 107 -8.55 16.14 28.47
N PRO A 108 -9.71 16.78 28.21
CA PRO A 108 -10.00 17.34 26.89
C PRO A 108 -8.85 18.23 26.40
N GLY A 109 -8.42 18.03 25.16
CA GLY A 109 -7.31 18.77 24.55
C GLY A 109 -5.90 18.24 24.85
N SER A 110 -5.70 17.38 25.86
CA SER A 110 -4.34 16.98 26.27
C SER A 110 -3.58 16.11 25.26
N LEU A 111 -4.27 15.46 24.32
CA LEU A 111 -3.65 14.61 23.31
C LEU A 111 -3.43 15.32 21.95
N GLY A 112 -3.96 16.53 21.77
CA GLY A 112 -3.87 17.29 20.50
C GLY A 112 -4.40 16.56 19.24
N ALA A 113 -4.06 17.11 18.07
CA ALA A 113 -4.35 16.49 16.77
C ALA A 113 -3.46 15.25 16.52
N PRO A 114 -3.93 14.22 15.78
CA PRO A 114 -3.16 13.01 15.50
C PRO A 114 -1.81 13.25 14.80
N TRP A 115 -1.72 14.33 14.01
CA TRP A 115 -0.55 14.68 13.21
C TRP A 115 0.39 15.69 13.87
N ARG A 116 0.17 16.05 15.14
CA ARG A 116 0.91 17.15 15.80
C ARG A 116 2.43 16.97 15.90
N THR A 117 2.90 15.72 15.82
CA THR A 117 4.33 15.37 15.87
C THR A 117 4.85 14.94 14.49
N TRP A 118 4.23 15.43 13.42
CA TRP A 118 4.57 15.12 12.03
C TRP A 118 4.76 16.43 11.27
N PRO A 119 5.67 16.50 10.27
CA PRO A 119 6.58 15.44 9.78
C PRO A 119 7.60 14.91 10.80
N ARG A 120 8.19 13.72 10.54
CA ARG A 120 9.23 13.11 11.39
C ARG A 120 10.49 12.78 10.59
N PRO A 121 11.69 12.99 11.16
CA PRO A 121 12.93 12.61 10.51
C PRO A 121 13.07 11.08 10.49
N ILE A 122 13.61 10.54 9.40
CA ILE A 122 14.07 9.16 9.27
C ILE A 122 15.57 9.12 9.55
N GLU A 123 16.38 9.63 8.62
CA GLU A 123 17.83 9.74 8.68
C GLU A 123 18.31 10.62 7.51
N ASP A 124 19.49 11.24 7.60
CA ASP A 124 20.17 11.95 6.49
C ASP A 124 19.28 12.90 5.66
N ASN A 125 18.54 13.78 6.34
CA ASN A 125 17.63 14.77 5.74
C ASN A 125 16.41 14.17 5.01
N VAL A 126 16.12 12.89 5.24
CA VAL A 126 14.89 12.25 4.78
C VAL A 126 13.84 12.35 5.88
N TRP A 127 12.67 12.85 5.52
CA TRP A 127 11.52 13.02 6.39
C TRP A 127 10.34 12.19 5.88
N VAL A 128 9.50 11.71 6.81
CA VAL A 128 8.18 11.20 6.50
C VAL A 128 7.13 12.22 6.94
N LEU A 129 6.22 12.58 6.03
CA LEU A 129 5.37 13.77 6.20
C LEU A 129 4.11 13.53 7.06
N GLY A 130 3.62 12.30 7.12
CA GLY A 130 2.35 11.97 7.80
C GLY A 130 1.11 12.47 7.05
N SER A 131 -0.06 12.37 7.69
CA SER A 131 -1.36 12.73 7.10
C SER A 131 -1.60 12.16 5.69
N PRO A 132 -1.48 10.82 5.50
CA PRO A 132 -1.66 10.20 4.19
C PRO A 132 -3.07 10.48 3.65
N SER A 133 -3.16 10.66 2.33
CA SER A 133 -4.42 10.96 1.65
C SER A 133 -5.24 9.70 1.41
N ARG A 134 -6.56 9.75 1.66
CA ARG A 134 -7.48 8.66 1.29
C ARG A 134 -7.56 8.48 -0.22
N ASP A 135 -7.35 9.55 -0.97
CA ASP A 135 -7.44 9.54 -2.44
C ASP A 135 -6.21 8.87 -3.07
N ASN A 136 -5.07 8.87 -2.36
CA ASN A 136 -3.89 8.07 -2.67
C ASN A 136 -3.89 6.73 -1.92
N ALA A 137 -5.08 6.19 -1.59
CA ALA A 137 -5.27 4.95 -0.85
C ALA A 137 -4.49 4.83 0.48
N GLY A 138 -4.11 5.95 1.10
CA GLY A 138 -3.36 5.99 2.35
C GLY A 138 -1.84 5.88 2.19
N ALA A 139 -1.31 6.13 0.99
CA ALA A 139 0.11 6.09 0.70
C ALA A 139 0.92 7.05 1.60
N MET A 140 2.08 6.58 2.04
CA MET A 140 3.10 7.36 2.69
C MET A 140 3.76 8.31 1.69
N ALA A 141 4.12 9.50 2.17
CA ALA A 141 4.87 10.47 1.41
C ALA A 141 6.11 10.90 2.19
N TYR A 142 7.16 11.21 1.44
CA TYR A 142 8.47 11.51 1.97
C TYR A 142 9.00 12.83 1.42
N PHE A 143 9.91 13.44 2.16
CA PHE A 143 10.57 14.67 1.76
C PHE A 143 12.07 14.54 1.95
N ILE A 144 12.82 14.88 0.91
CA ILE A 144 14.28 14.87 0.91
C ILE A 144 14.75 16.31 0.87
N GLU A 145 15.34 16.76 1.96
CA GLU A 145 15.85 18.12 2.10
C GLU A 145 17.28 18.21 1.55
N ARG A 146 17.51 19.06 0.55
CA ARG A 146 18.74 19.14 -0.26
C ARG A 146 19.09 20.59 -0.62
N PRO A 147 20.38 20.96 -0.55
CA PRO A 147 20.84 22.28 -1.03
C PRO A 147 20.48 22.55 -2.50
N ASP A 148 20.55 21.51 -3.35
CA ASP A 148 20.25 21.61 -4.79
C ASP A 148 18.74 21.46 -5.10
N GLY A 149 17.89 21.71 -4.10
CA GLY A 149 16.44 21.68 -4.21
C GLY A 149 15.83 20.37 -3.74
N ASN A 150 14.79 20.54 -2.91
CA ASN A 150 14.13 19.46 -2.20
C ASN A 150 13.25 18.60 -3.12
N VAL A 151 13.10 17.34 -2.73
CA VAL A 151 12.28 16.35 -3.44
C VAL A 151 11.12 15.92 -2.54
N LEU A 152 9.89 16.10 -3.02
CA LEU A 152 8.68 15.53 -2.46
C LEU A 152 8.39 14.22 -3.19
N VAL A 153 8.44 13.10 -2.48
CA VAL A 153 8.19 11.76 -3.02
C VAL A 153 6.79 11.32 -2.63
N ASP A 154 5.93 11.14 -3.64
CA ASP A 154 4.48 10.98 -3.51
C ASP A 154 3.83 12.09 -2.64
N LEU A 155 2.52 12.04 -2.43
CA LEU A 155 1.77 13.19 -1.93
C LEU A 155 0.86 12.84 -0.75
N PRO A 156 1.06 13.47 0.42
CA PRO A 156 0.12 13.35 1.53
C PRO A 156 -1.06 14.30 1.32
N LYS A 157 -2.07 14.22 2.19
CA LYS A 157 -3.23 15.10 2.14
C LYS A 157 -2.80 16.57 2.30
N PRO A 158 -3.14 17.46 1.34
CA PRO A 158 -2.90 18.90 1.46
C PRO A 158 -3.48 19.48 2.75
N ASN A 159 -2.69 20.32 3.41
CA ASN A 159 -3.12 21.10 4.56
C ASN A 159 -2.14 22.24 4.83
N ASP A 160 -2.63 23.34 5.39
CA ASP A 160 -1.84 24.55 5.60
C ASP A 160 -0.64 24.36 6.53
N ALA A 161 -0.75 23.47 7.54
CA ALA A 161 0.35 23.20 8.46
C ALA A 161 1.53 22.53 7.74
N LEU A 162 1.24 21.55 6.88
CA LEU A 162 2.26 20.89 6.06
C LEU A 162 2.85 21.85 5.03
N PHE A 163 2.03 22.68 4.37
CA PHE A 163 2.56 23.66 3.41
C PHE A 163 3.48 24.69 4.06
N ARG A 164 3.14 25.20 5.25
CA ARG A 164 4.04 26.07 6.02
C ARG A 164 5.33 25.35 6.39
N TRP A 165 5.23 24.10 6.86
CA TRP A 165 6.41 23.31 7.19
C TRP A 165 7.33 23.12 5.97
N LEU A 166 6.77 22.82 4.79
CA LEU A 166 7.55 22.68 3.56
C LEU A 166 8.21 23.99 3.13
N ASP A 167 7.54 25.14 3.23
CA ASP A 167 8.16 26.46 2.99
C ASP A 167 9.33 26.71 3.94
N GLU A 168 9.14 26.45 5.23
CA GLU A 168 10.16 26.62 6.26
C GLU A 168 11.39 25.73 6.01
N HIS A 169 11.22 24.60 5.31
CA HIS A 169 12.29 23.68 4.92
C HIS A 169 12.81 23.93 3.49
N GLY A 170 12.59 25.13 2.92
CA GLY A 170 13.16 25.53 1.63
C GLY A 170 12.28 25.23 0.40
N GLY A 171 11.00 24.90 0.61
CA GLY A 171 10.03 24.63 -0.44
C GLY A 171 10.25 23.30 -1.15
N VAL A 172 9.66 23.14 -2.35
CA VAL A 172 9.72 21.91 -3.15
C VAL A 172 10.21 22.25 -4.56
N ARG A 173 11.30 21.61 -5.01
CA ARG A 173 11.78 21.73 -6.40
C ARG A 173 11.28 20.59 -7.28
N TRP A 174 11.21 19.39 -6.72
CA TRP A 174 10.83 18.19 -7.45
C TRP A 174 9.65 17.50 -6.77
N ILE A 175 8.64 17.15 -7.55
CA ILE A 175 7.53 16.29 -7.13
C ILE A 175 7.70 14.97 -7.86
N PHE A 176 8.23 13.97 -7.18
CA PHE A 176 8.47 12.64 -7.72
C PHE A 176 7.28 11.73 -7.42
N LEU A 177 6.50 11.41 -8.44
CA LEU A 177 5.36 10.49 -8.34
C LEU A 177 5.83 9.09 -8.72
N THR A 178 5.86 8.18 -7.74
CA THR A 178 6.37 6.82 -7.94
C THR A 178 5.55 6.06 -8.97
N HIS A 179 4.23 6.28 -8.99
CA HIS A 179 3.31 5.70 -9.96
C HIS A 179 1.96 6.43 -9.94
N ARG A 180 1.12 6.13 -10.93
CA ARG A 180 -0.16 6.82 -11.18
C ARG A 180 -1.18 6.76 -10.04
N ASP A 181 -1.07 5.80 -9.14
CA ASP A 181 -2.04 5.63 -8.05
C ASP A 181 -1.74 6.58 -6.87
N HIS A 182 -0.55 7.18 -6.82
CA HIS A 182 -0.13 8.14 -5.79
C HIS A 182 -0.07 9.59 -6.33
N ALA A 183 -0.70 9.82 -7.48
CA ALA A 183 -0.64 11.09 -8.17
C ALA A 183 -1.71 12.09 -7.72
N GLU A 184 -2.68 11.73 -6.87
CA GLU A 184 -3.68 12.69 -6.41
C GLU A 184 -3.01 13.82 -5.63
N HIS A 185 -3.57 15.03 -5.75
CA HIS A 185 -3.06 16.29 -5.19
C HIS A 185 -1.87 16.92 -5.93
N HIS A 186 -1.32 16.28 -6.97
CA HIS A 186 -0.11 16.77 -7.65
C HIS A 186 -0.22 18.20 -8.19
N ALA A 187 -1.38 18.55 -8.76
CA ALA A 187 -1.65 19.89 -9.25
C ALA A 187 -1.72 20.93 -8.13
N GLU A 188 -2.26 20.56 -6.95
CA GLU A 188 -2.35 21.45 -5.79
C GLU A 188 -0.95 21.76 -5.23
N TYR A 189 -0.08 20.74 -5.12
CA TYR A 189 1.31 20.95 -4.72
C TYR A 189 2.10 21.76 -5.75
N ALA A 190 1.92 21.51 -7.05
CA ALA A 190 2.59 22.28 -8.10
C ALA A 190 2.14 23.76 -8.10
N ALA A 191 0.86 24.02 -7.84
CA ALA A 191 0.34 25.37 -7.66
C ALA A 191 0.90 26.05 -6.39
N ARG A 192 1.09 25.28 -5.31
CA ARG A 192 1.62 25.77 -4.04
C ARG A 192 3.12 26.08 -4.09
N PHE A 193 3.86 25.36 -4.93
CA PHE A 193 5.29 25.54 -5.16
C PHE A 193 5.56 25.83 -6.64
N PRO A 194 5.27 27.06 -7.12
CA PRO A 194 5.51 27.43 -8.51
C PRO A 194 6.96 27.22 -8.90
N GLY A 195 7.19 26.62 -10.07
CA GLY A 195 8.52 26.27 -10.56
C GLY A 195 9.01 24.88 -10.11
N SER A 196 8.27 24.20 -9.23
CA SER A 196 8.45 22.76 -9.02
C SER A 196 8.17 21.99 -10.32
N ARG A 197 8.87 20.89 -10.53
CA ARG A 197 8.67 20.00 -11.69
C ARG A 197 8.17 18.64 -11.22
N ARG A 198 7.07 18.17 -11.79
CA ARG A 198 6.51 16.84 -11.51
C ARG A 198 7.17 15.81 -12.43
N ILE A 199 7.41 14.64 -11.88
CA ILE A 199 8.00 13.48 -12.56
C ILE A 199 7.05 12.30 -12.39
N LEU A 200 6.75 11.62 -13.49
CA LEU A 200 5.94 10.40 -13.51
C LEU A 200 6.46 9.47 -14.62
N GLY A 201 6.24 8.17 -14.52
CA GLY A 201 6.48 7.27 -15.66
C GLY A 201 5.51 7.57 -16.80
N ALA A 202 6.02 7.67 -18.03
CA ALA A 202 5.23 7.97 -19.24
C ALA A 202 4.06 6.99 -19.44
N SER A 203 4.30 5.70 -19.18
CA SER A 203 3.28 4.64 -19.26
C SER A 203 2.19 4.73 -18.18
N ASP A 204 2.37 5.61 -17.20
CA ASP A 204 1.47 5.90 -16.08
C ASP A 204 0.72 7.23 -16.24
N VAL A 205 0.96 7.97 -17.31
CA VAL A 205 0.25 9.22 -17.61
C VAL A 205 -1.22 8.94 -17.92
N ASN A 206 -2.10 9.65 -17.21
CA ASN A 206 -3.54 9.60 -17.41
C ASN A 206 -3.97 10.85 -18.18
N LEU A 207 -4.44 10.66 -19.42
CA LEU A 207 -4.94 11.76 -20.26
C LEU A 207 -6.16 12.47 -19.68
N ARG A 208 -6.96 11.74 -18.88
CA ARG A 208 -8.15 12.25 -18.19
C ARG A 208 -8.20 11.65 -16.81
N GLY A 209 -8.62 12.48 -15.84
CA GLY A 209 -8.92 12.02 -14.50
C GLY A 209 -10.26 11.28 -14.44
N ASN A 210 -10.44 10.51 -13.39
CA ASN A 210 -11.70 9.92 -12.98
C ASN A 210 -11.77 9.85 -11.44
N GLU A 211 -12.82 9.25 -10.90
CA GLU A 211 -13.03 9.13 -9.44
C GLU A 211 -11.84 8.52 -8.66
N TYR A 212 -11.00 7.70 -9.30
CA TYR A 212 -9.90 6.98 -8.65
C TYR A 212 -8.51 7.41 -9.12
N ARG A 213 -8.39 8.33 -10.09
CA ARG A 213 -7.11 8.71 -10.70
C ARG A 213 -7.12 10.15 -11.17
N ALA A 214 -6.10 10.92 -10.78
CA ALA A 214 -5.84 12.25 -11.31
C ALA A 214 -5.52 12.22 -12.82
N ALA A 215 -5.88 13.30 -13.52
CA ALA A 215 -5.28 13.62 -14.82
C ALA A 215 -3.83 14.03 -14.61
N THR A 216 -2.91 13.51 -15.42
CA THR A 216 -1.47 13.75 -15.28
C THR A 216 -0.79 14.03 -16.63
N SER A 217 -1.56 14.36 -17.66
CA SER A 217 -1.03 14.71 -19.00
C SER A 217 -0.20 15.99 -19.01
N ASP A 218 -0.35 16.84 -18.00
CA ASP A 218 0.36 18.10 -17.81
C ASP A 218 1.65 17.95 -16.98
N VAL A 219 1.98 16.74 -16.51
CA VAL A 219 3.23 16.46 -15.79
C VAL A 219 4.44 16.78 -16.68
N GLU A 220 5.37 17.56 -16.13
CA GLU A 220 6.48 18.18 -16.88
C GLU A 220 7.52 17.16 -17.37
N ILE A 221 7.73 16.08 -16.63
CA ILE A 221 8.73 15.04 -16.96
C ILE A 221 8.07 13.67 -16.94
N GLN A 222 8.09 13.02 -18.10
CA GLN A 222 7.49 11.72 -18.32
C GLN A 222 8.60 10.73 -18.68
N LEU A 223 9.00 9.89 -17.73
CA LEU A 223 10.15 9.00 -17.86
C LEU A 223 9.76 7.67 -18.52
N GLY A 224 10.65 7.14 -19.36
CA GLY A 224 10.45 5.81 -19.96
C GLY A 224 10.48 4.68 -18.94
N ASP A 225 10.12 3.47 -19.38
CA ASP A 225 10.05 2.26 -18.56
C ASP A 225 11.24 1.30 -18.76
N GLN A 226 12.32 1.79 -19.38
CA GLN A 226 13.56 1.05 -19.55
C GLN A 226 14.22 0.79 -18.19
N LEU A 227 14.64 -0.45 -17.94
CA LEU A 227 15.21 -0.88 -16.66
C LEU A 227 16.68 -0.44 -16.48
N SER A 228 16.94 0.84 -16.71
CA SER A 228 18.24 1.51 -16.62
C SER A 228 18.12 2.77 -15.77
N PRO A 229 19.11 3.08 -14.92
CA PRO A 229 19.08 4.29 -14.12
C PRO A 229 19.10 5.57 -14.97
N VAL A 230 18.35 6.58 -14.54
CA VAL A 230 18.28 7.91 -15.17
C VAL A 230 18.28 9.01 -14.09
N THR A 231 18.64 10.24 -14.44
CA THR A 231 18.44 11.40 -13.56
C THR A 231 16.94 11.72 -13.44
N LEU A 232 16.59 12.64 -12.53
CA LEU A 232 15.21 13.15 -12.43
C LEU A 232 14.69 13.74 -13.75
N GLU A 233 15.59 14.26 -14.58
CA GLU A 233 15.31 14.81 -15.91
C GLU A 233 15.35 13.77 -17.04
N GLY A 234 15.59 12.49 -16.73
CA GLY A 234 15.58 11.41 -17.71
C GLY A 234 16.89 11.25 -18.49
N VAL A 235 17.98 11.87 -18.04
CA VAL A 235 19.30 11.64 -18.64
C VAL A 235 19.81 10.27 -18.19
N PRO A 236 20.24 9.37 -19.09
CA PRO A 236 20.79 8.08 -18.70
C PRO A 236 22.01 8.21 -17.77
N ILE A 237 22.00 7.44 -16.68
CA ILE A 237 23.14 7.30 -15.78
C ILE A 237 23.81 5.95 -16.09
N PRO A 238 25.10 5.93 -16.51
CA PRO A 238 25.83 4.68 -16.65
C PRO A 238 25.80 3.88 -15.34
N GLU A 239 25.52 2.58 -15.40
CA GLU A 239 25.35 1.75 -14.20
C GLU A 239 26.56 1.81 -13.26
N ALA A 240 27.77 1.84 -13.81
CA ALA A 240 29.00 1.96 -13.04
C ALA A 240 29.12 3.28 -12.24
N SER A 241 28.39 4.33 -12.65
CA SER A 241 28.33 5.64 -11.99
C SER A 241 27.12 5.79 -11.06
N LEU A 242 26.22 4.79 -11.00
CA LEU A 242 25.08 4.80 -10.08
C LEU A 242 25.49 4.97 -8.60
N PRO A 243 26.58 4.34 -8.10
CA PRO A 243 27.01 4.53 -6.71
C PRO A 243 27.36 5.98 -6.36
N ASP A 244 27.83 6.76 -7.34
CA ASP A 244 28.26 8.15 -7.15
C ASP A 244 27.11 9.15 -7.32
N ALA A 245 25.96 8.71 -7.84
CA ALA A 245 24.80 9.56 -8.05
C ALA A 245 24.11 9.89 -6.72
N GLU A 246 23.95 11.18 -6.42
CA GLU A 246 23.18 11.59 -5.24
C GLU A 246 21.70 11.20 -5.38
N LEU A 247 21.13 11.38 -6.57
CA LEU A 247 19.77 10.95 -6.91
C LEU A 247 19.79 10.15 -8.21
N ALA A 248 19.08 9.04 -8.23
CA ALA A 248 18.85 8.26 -9.43
C ALA A 248 17.43 7.70 -9.45
N VAL A 249 16.74 7.85 -10.57
CA VAL A 249 15.47 7.18 -10.82
C VAL A 249 15.77 5.85 -11.49
N ILE A 250 15.13 4.79 -11.03
CA ILE A 250 15.21 3.47 -11.65
C ILE A 250 13.78 3.09 -12.04
N PRO A 251 13.44 3.01 -13.35
CA PRO A 251 12.15 2.50 -13.77
C PRO A 251 11.98 1.04 -13.36
N GLN A 252 10.85 0.72 -12.73
CA GLN A 252 10.55 -0.57 -12.10
C GLN A 252 9.10 -1.00 -12.38
N PRO A 253 8.71 -1.16 -13.66
CA PRO A 253 7.35 -1.46 -14.06
C PRO A 253 6.89 -2.84 -13.58
N GLY A 254 5.58 -3.03 -13.51
CA GLY A 254 4.93 -4.31 -13.19
C GLY A 254 3.87 -4.20 -12.11
N HIS A 255 4.04 -3.32 -11.12
CA HIS A 255 2.92 -2.88 -10.27
C HIS A 255 1.97 -2.05 -11.13
N THR A 256 2.50 -0.99 -11.72
CA THR A 256 1.94 -0.27 -12.86
C THR A 256 2.97 -0.24 -14.01
N PRO A 257 2.52 -0.03 -15.27
CA PRO A 257 3.39 0.10 -16.44
C PRO A 257 4.49 1.14 -16.35
N GLY A 258 4.27 2.22 -15.60
CA GLY A 258 5.21 3.34 -15.43
C GLY A 258 5.68 3.50 -13.99
N SER A 259 5.68 2.44 -13.18
CA SER A 259 6.23 2.50 -11.82
C SER A 259 7.72 2.87 -11.83
N LEU A 260 8.11 3.76 -10.93
CA LEU A 260 9.47 4.26 -10.74
C LEU A 260 9.90 4.10 -9.28
N CYS A 261 11.17 3.74 -9.08
CA CYS A 261 11.85 3.85 -7.79
C CYS A 261 12.81 5.04 -7.80
N LEU A 262 13.02 5.68 -6.65
CA LEU A 262 14.05 6.70 -6.46
C LEU A 262 15.11 6.18 -5.48
N ILE A 263 16.38 6.29 -5.87
CA ILE A 263 17.54 6.09 -5.01
C ILE A 263 18.07 7.45 -4.58
N TYR A 264 18.31 7.61 -3.28
CA TYR A 264 19.02 8.76 -2.72
C TYR A 264 20.28 8.27 -2.00
N ARG A 265 21.43 8.81 -2.43
CA ARG A 265 22.79 8.58 -1.88
C ARG A 265 23.17 7.09 -1.72
N GLY A 266 22.67 6.22 -2.60
CA GLY A 266 22.88 4.77 -2.48
C GLY A 266 22.46 4.18 -1.13
N ARG A 267 21.51 4.83 -0.43
CA ARG A 267 21.14 4.49 0.96
C ARG A 267 19.63 4.36 1.15
N PHE A 268 18.83 5.15 0.44
CA PHE A 268 17.37 5.12 0.56
C PHE A 268 16.74 4.73 -0.76
N LEU A 269 15.96 3.64 -0.74
CA LEU A 269 15.09 3.23 -1.83
C LEU A 269 13.66 3.67 -1.54
N PHE A 270 13.18 4.68 -2.27
CA PHE A 270 11.76 5.00 -2.32
C PHE A 270 11.11 4.18 -3.42
N SER A 271 10.25 3.25 -3.02
CA SER A 271 9.80 2.16 -3.90
C SER A 271 8.35 2.30 -4.38
N GLY A 272 7.59 3.28 -3.88
CA GLY A 272 6.15 3.33 -4.09
C GLY A 272 5.52 1.99 -3.66
N ASP A 273 4.80 1.34 -4.55
CA ASP A 273 4.21 0.01 -4.33
C ASP A 273 5.03 -1.12 -4.99
N HIS A 274 6.26 -0.85 -5.42
CA HIS A 274 7.11 -1.86 -6.04
C HIS A 274 7.61 -2.91 -5.04
N LEU A 275 8.11 -2.45 -3.89
CA LEU A 275 8.63 -3.27 -2.79
C LEU A 275 8.30 -2.61 -1.46
N ALA A 276 8.05 -3.39 -0.41
CA ALA A 276 7.90 -2.92 0.97
C ALA A 276 8.54 -3.93 1.93
N TYR A 277 8.58 -3.61 3.22
CA TYR A 277 8.98 -4.59 4.24
C TYR A 277 7.76 -5.30 4.84
N SER A 278 7.92 -6.58 5.15
CA SER A 278 6.98 -7.33 5.98
C SER A 278 7.70 -7.81 7.23
N ARG A 279 7.32 -7.29 8.40
CA ARG A 279 7.84 -7.80 9.68
C ARG A 279 7.47 -9.25 9.93
N ARG A 280 6.34 -9.72 9.37
CA ARG A 280 5.92 -11.12 9.45
C ARG A 280 6.93 -12.05 8.80
N LEU A 281 7.35 -11.69 7.58
CA LEU A 281 8.33 -12.43 6.78
C LEU A 281 9.79 -12.13 7.17
N GLY A 282 10.04 -11.04 7.89
CA GLY A 282 11.40 -10.59 8.23
C GLY A 282 12.22 -10.15 7.01
N GLN A 283 11.57 -9.74 5.92
CA GLN A 283 12.23 -9.40 4.66
C GLN A 283 11.39 -8.46 3.79
N LEU A 284 11.97 -8.05 2.66
CA LEU A 284 11.26 -7.37 1.58
C LEU A 284 10.15 -8.26 0.99
N MET A 285 9.07 -7.63 0.56
CA MET A 285 7.95 -8.23 -0.14
C MET A 285 7.46 -7.32 -1.27
N ALA A 286 6.65 -7.88 -2.17
CA ALA A 286 5.89 -7.15 -3.18
C ALA A 286 4.38 -7.46 -3.03
N PHE A 287 3.53 -6.53 -3.45
CA PHE A 287 2.09 -6.59 -3.21
C PHE A 287 1.35 -7.42 -4.27
N ARG A 288 1.33 -8.75 -4.12
CA ARG A 288 0.69 -9.61 -5.13
C ARG A 288 -0.79 -9.32 -5.37
N LEU A 289 -1.52 -8.97 -4.31
CA LEU A 289 -2.95 -8.63 -4.41
C LEU A 289 -3.17 -7.26 -5.05
N GLN A 290 -2.21 -6.34 -4.94
CA GLN A 290 -2.25 -4.99 -5.50
C GLN A 290 -1.40 -4.82 -6.77
N CYS A 291 -0.95 -5.90 -7.40
CA CYS A 291 -0.23 -5.84 -8.67
C CYS A 291 -1.22 -5.61 -9.83
N TRP A 292 -1.29 -4.37 -10.33
CA TRP A 292 -2.30 -3.98 -11.33
C TRP A 292 -1.98 -4.39 -12.76
N GLU A 293 -0.69 -4.44 -13.10
CA GLU A 293 -0.24 -4.68 -14.46
C GLU A 293 0.13 -6.13 -14.70
N ASN A 294 1.26 -6.57 -14.15
CA ASN A 294 1.85 -7.86 -14.50
C ASN A 294 2.92 -8.28 -13.48
N TRP A 295 2.62 -9.35 -12.74
CA TRP A 295 3.52 -9.90 -11.73
C TRP A 295 4.86 -10.37 -12.29
N ASP A 296 4.87 -10.96 -13.48
CA ASP A 296 6.10 -11.43 -14.12
C ASP A 296 6.99 -10.26 -14.55
N ARG A 297 6.38 -9.15 -14.99
CA ARG A 297 7.09 -7.90 -15.29
C ARG A 297 7.69 -7.31 -14.02
N GLN A 298 6.93 -7.25 -12.93
CA GLN A 298 7.44 -6.78 -11.64
C GLN A 298 8.60 -7.65 -11.14
N THR A 299 8.48 -8.97 -11.29
CA THR A 299 9.52 -9.94 -10.94
C THR A 299 10.79 -9.74 -11.79
N ARG A 300 10.65 -9.45 -13.09
CA ARG A 300 11.80 -9.08 -13.95
C ARG A 300 12.46 -7.77 -13.52
N SER A 301 11.68 -6.78 -13.11
CA SER A 301 12.16 -5.51 -12.57
C SER A 301 12.98 -5.72 -11.28
N VAL A 302 12.48 -6.54 -10.33
CA VAL A 302 13.25 -6.94 -9.14
C VAL A 302 14.51 -7.72 -9.49
N ARG A 303 14.46 -8.64 -10.47
CA ARG A 303 15.65 -9.35 -10.96
C ARG A 303 16.71 -8.38 -11.50
N ARG A 304 16.30 -7.28 -12.11
CA ARG A 304 17.23 -6.24 -12.55
C ARG A 304 17.89 -5.52 -11.37
N LEU A 305 17.14 -5.22 -10.30
CA LEU A 305 17.74 -4.66 -9.07
C LEU A 305 18.77 -5.62 -8.47
N VAL A 306 18.48 -6.94 -8.46
CA VAL A 306 19.45 -7.97 -8.04
C VAL A 306 20.73 -7.87 -8.87
N ALA A 307 20.63 -7.86 -10.21
CA ALA A 307 21.79 -7.78 -11.08
C ALA A 307 22.64 -6.51 -10.86
N LEU A 308 22.01 -5.35 -10.63
CA LEU A 308 22.73 -4.11 -10.31
C LEU A 308 23.47 -4.21 -8.98
N ALA A 309 22.85 -4.81 -7.96
CA ALA A 309 23.47 -4.98 -6.64
C ALA A 309 24.62 -6.01 -6.68
N GLU A 310 24.45 -7.11 -7.42
CA GLU A 310 25.49 -8.12 -7.63
C GLU A 310 26.70 -7.57 -8.38
N ALA A 311 26.48 -6.67 -9.34
CA ALA A 311 27.53 -5.96 -10.06
C ALA A 311 28.22 -4.87 -9.22
N GLY A 312 27.78 -4.62 -7.98
CA GLY A 312 28.35 -3.59 -7.12
C GLY A 312 27.82 -2.18 -7.38
N HIS A 313 26.78 -2.02 -8.21
CA HIS A 313 26.29 -0.70 -8.65
C HIS A 313 25.13 -0.17 -7.81
N LEU A 314 24.40 -1.03 -7.10
CA LEU A 314 23.24 -0.65 -6.30
C LEU A 314 23.42 -1.06 -4.84
N GLY A 315 23.30 -0.08 -3.94
CA GLY A 315 23.16 -0.28 -2.50
C GLY A 315 21.97 0.48 -1.94
N PHE A 316 21.39 -0.01 -0.85
CA PHE A 316 20.51 0.76 0.04
C PHE A 316 20.40 0.11 1.42
N ALA A 317 20.25 0.94 2.45
CA ALA A 317 20.00 0.54 3.83
C ALA A 317 18.52 0.71 4.23
N TRP A 318 17.78 1.56 3.53
CA TRP A 318 16.38 1.87 3.83
C TRP A 318 15.47 1.52 2.65
N VAL A 319 14.33 0.89 2.94
CA VAL A 319 13.19 0.79 2.03
C VAL A 319 12.06 1.67 2.54
N LEU A 320 11.57 2.57 1.69
CA LEU A 320 10.58 3.61 1.99
C LEU A 320 9.42 3.51 0.99
N PRO A 321 8.43 2.64 1.24
CA PRO A 321 7.34 2.39 0.30
C PRO A 321 6.16 3.34 0.50
N GLY A 322 5.28 3.45 -0.49
CA GLY A 322 4.01 4.15 -0.33
C GLY A 322 3.03 3.35 0.53
N HIS A 323 2.90 2.05 0.29
CA HIS A 323 2.12 1.14 1.13
C HIS A 323 3.01 0.11 1.86
N GLY A 324 2.46 -0.54 2.90
CA GLY A 324 3.21 -1.48 3.73
C GLY A 324 4.11 -0.79 4.76
N GLU A 325 5.17 -1.48 5.18
CA GLU A 325 6.07 -1.00 6.23
C GLU A 325 7.38 -0.49 5.64
N TRP A 326 7.86 0.66 6.11
CA TRP A 326 9.23 1.07 5.87
C TRP A 326 10.17 0.33 6.83
N GLN A 327 11.42 0.16 6.45
CA GLN A 327 12.38 -0.52 7.30
C GLN A 327 13.81 -0.10 6.97
N ARG A 328 14.63 0.07 8.01
CA ARG A 328 16.09 0.00 7.88
C ARG A 328 16.48 -1.47 7.85
N LEU A 329 16.98 -1.93 6.73
CA LEU A 329 17.40 -3.31 6.54
C LEU A 329 18.67 -3.61 7.34
N ASP A 330 18.82 -4.87 7.73
CA ASP A 330 20.02 -5.34 8.40
C ASP A 330 21.23 -5.28 7.47
N GLY A 331 22.42 -5.06 8.05
CA GLY A 331 23.67 -4.91 7.32
C GLY A 331 24.11 -3.46 7.13
N ASP A 332 25.15 -3.27 6.31
CA ASP A 332 25.77 -1.98 6.02
C ASP A 332 25.05 -1.18 4.91
N GLY A 333 24.08 -1.80 4.23
CA GLY A 333 23.39 -1.22 3.06
C GLY A 333 24.23 -1.22 1.78
N GLY A 334 25.41 -1.85 1.80
CA GLY A 334 26.26 -1.99 0.62
C GLY A 334 25.66 -2.94 -0.43
N PRO A 335 26.26 -3.03 -1.63
CA PRO A 335 25.70 -3.81 -2.72
C PRO A 335 25.53 -5.30 -2.41
N ARG A 336 26.43 -5.90 -1.63
CA ARG A 336 26.32 -7.30 -1.21
C ARG A 336 25.10 -7.54 -0.32
N ALA A 337 24.94 -6.77 0.76
CA ALA A 337 23.79 -6.87 1.65
C ALA A 337 22.49 -6.60 0.89
N THR A 338 22.51 -5.61 0.00
CA THR A 338 21.38 -5.28 -0.88
C THR A 338 21.01 -6.45 -1.80
N ALA A 339 21.98 -7.09 -2.45
CA ALA A 339 21.75 -8.27 -3.27
C ALA A 339 21.17 -9.44 -2.45
N GLU A 340 21.63 -9.65 -1.22
CA GLU A 340 21.08 -10.67 -0.32
C GLU A 340 19.60 -10.41 0.01
N HIS A 341 19.22 -9.17 0.34
CA HIS A 341 17.81 -8.80 0.57
C HIS A 341 16.96 -8.97 -0.69
N LEU A 342 17.45 -8.52 -1.84
CA LEU A 342 16.75 -8.58 -3.12
C LEU A 342 16.58 -10.02 -3.64
N ARG A 343 17.59 -10.90 -3.48
CA ARG A 343 17.48 -12.32 -3.85
C ARG A 343 16.40 -13.03 -3.05
N ARG A 344 16.27 -12.73 -1.75
CA ARG A 344 15.24 -13.35 -0.91
C ARG A 344 13.83 -12.98 -1.35
N VAL A 345 13.58 -11.70 -1.66
CA VAL A 345 12.27 -11.29 -2.19
C VAL A 345 12.05 -11.82 -3.61
N LEU A 346 13.06 -11.84 -4.47
CA LEU A 346 12.95 -12.43 -5.82
C LEU A 346 12.54 -13.91 -5.75
N PHE A 347 13.23 -14.70 -4.93
CA PHE A 347 12.90 -16.10 -4.72
C PHE A 347 11.47 -16.29 -4.17
N TRP A 348 11.04 -15.41 -3.26
CA TRP A 348 9.66 -15.42 -2.75
C TRP A 348 8.63 -15.03 -3.82
N MET A 349 8.95 -14.09 -4.71
CA MET A 349 8.08 -13.66 -5.80
C MET A 349 7.91 -14.72 -6.90
N GLU A 350 8.99 -15.42 -7.25
CA GLU A 350 8.99 -16.46 -8.30
C GLU A 350 8.13 -17.69 -7.95
N ARG A 351 7.80 -17.88 -6.67
CA ARG A 351 6.92 -18.96 -6.18
C ARG A 351 5.43 -18.62 -6.31
N GLN A 352 5.11 -17.39 -6.64
CA GLN A 352 3.74 -16.89 -6.68
C GLN A 352 3.14 -17.04 -8.06
N ALA A 353 1.83 -17.23 -8.11
CA ALA A 353 1.11 -17.35 -9.36
C ALA A 353 1.27 -16.08 -10.22
N SER A 354 1.53 -16.25 -11.51
CA SER A 354 1.64 -15.17 -12.49
C SER A 354 0.32 -14.40 -12.69
N GLY A 355 0.36 -13.35 -13.51
CA GLY A 355 -0.79 -12.51 -13.86
C GLY A 355 -0.91 -11.25 -13.00
N HIS A 356 -2.12 -10.71 -12.88
CA HIS A 356 -2.37 -9.43 -12.23
C HIS A 356 -3.80 -9.36 -11.68
N VAL A 357 -4.10 -8.32 -10.90
CA VAL A 357 -5.47 -7.95 -10.51
C VAL A 357 -5.83 -6.69 -11.28
N SER A 358 -6.94 -6.64 -11.99
CA SER A 358 -7.33 -5.36 -12.58
C SER A 358 -7.76 -4.39 -11.46
N LEU A 359 -7.35 -3.13 -11.54
CA LEU A 359 -7.73 -2.11 -10.56
C LEU A 359 -9.26 -2.07 -10.36
N SER A 360 -10.04 -2.21 -11.44
CA SER A 360 -11.50 -2.25 -11.37
C SER A 360 -12.04 -3.38 -10.49
N ARG A 361 -11.49 -4.60 -10.59
CA ARG A 361 -11.89 -5.74 -9.74
C ARG A 361 -11.51 -5.49 -8.29
N TYR A 362 -10.34 -4.92 -8.06
CA TYR A 362 -9.91 -4.56 -6.72
C TYR A 362 -10.78 -3.48 -6.09
N ILE A 363 -11.16 -2.44 -6.85
CA ILE A 363 -12.10 -1.40 -6.39
C ILE A 363 -13.43 -2.03 -5.97
N LEU A 364 -13.99 -2.95 -6.77
CA LEU A 364 -15.24 -3.64 -6.41
C LEU A 364 -15.09 -4.45 -5.12
N PHE A 365 -13.97 -5.16 -4.96
CA PHE A 365 -13.63 -5.89 -3.74
C PHE A 365 -13.51 -4.97 -2.52
N VAL A 366 -12.81 -3.84 -2.64
CA VAL A 366 -12.66 -2.86 -1.55
C VAL A 366 -14.01 -2.22 -1.23
N GLN A 367 -14.78 -1.81 -2.23
CA GLN A 367 -16.09 -1.20 -2.04
C GLN A 367 -17.10 -2.14 -1.39
N SER A 368 -17.07 -3.44 -1.73
CA SER A 368 -17.96 -4.42 -1.09
C SER A 368 -17.66 -4.57 0.40
N ARG A 369 -16.39 -4.46 0.80
CA ARG A 369 -15.95 -4.46 2.20
C ARG A 369 -16.27 -3.14 2.92
N MET A 370 -15.94 -1.99 2.31
CA MET A 370 -16.11 -0.67 2.94
C MET A 370 -17.58 -0.27 3.07
N TYR A 371 -18.41 -0.64 2.10
CA TYR A 371 -19.81 -0.26 2.01
C TYR A 371 -20.71 -1.50 1.88
N PRO A 372 -20.72 -2.41 2.87
CA PRO A 372 -21.40 -3.71 2.77
C PRO A 372 -22.92 -3.59 2.66
N ARG A 373 -23.47 -2.43 3.04
CA ARG A 373 -24.90 -2.10 2.93
C ARG A 373 -25.26 -1.38 1.62
N SER A 374 -24.32 -1.17 0.70
CA SER A 374 -24.65 -0.62 -0.62
C SER A 374 -25.45 -1.64 -1.44
N LYS A 375 -26.23 -1.18 -2.43
CA LYS A 375 -26.97 -2.08 -3.34
C LYS A 375 -26.00 -3.01 -4.08
N LEU A 376 -24.87 -2.46 -4.53
CA LEU A 376 -23.81 -3.19 -5.22
C LEU A 376 -23.21 -4.30 -4.35
N ALA A 377 -22.78 -3.96 -3.13
CA ALA A 377 -22.20 -4.93 -2.20
C ALA A 377 -23.19 -6.04 -1.83
N ARG A 378 -24.46 -5.71 -1.58
CA ARG A 378 -25.50 -6.73 -1.31
C ARG A 378 -25.66 -7.70 -2.47
N ALA A 379 -25.64 -7.21 -3.72
CA ALA A 379 -25.72 -8.07 -4.90
C ALA A 379 -24.49 -8.97 -5.01
N MET A 380 -23.29 -8.44 -4.76
CA MET A 380 -22.04 -9.22 -4.78
C MET A 380 -22.00 -10.29 -3.69
N HIS A 381 -22.41 -9.96 -2.47
CA HIS A 381 -22.47 -10.92 -1.36
C HIS A 381 -23.58 -11.97 -1.57
N LEU A 382 -24.70 -11.63 -2.22
CA LEU A 382 -25.72 -12.61 -2.59
C LEU A 382 -25.14 -13.71 -3.50
N LEU A 383 -24.34 -13.32 -4.49
CA LEU A 383 -23.62 -14.25 -5.36
C LEU A 383 -22.55 -15.02 -4.57
N GLY A 384 -21.77 -14.30 -3.75
CA GLY A 384 -20.67 -14.80 -2.93
C GLY A 384 -21.05 -15.80 -1.84
N GLY A 385 -22.28 -15.73 -1.33
CA GLY A 385 -22.71 -16.44 -0.12
C GLY A 385 -22.64 -15.57 1.14
N LYS A 386 -23.10 -16.12 2.28
CA LYS A 386 -23.09 -15.41 3.56
C LYS A 386 -21.73 -15.57 4.25
N GLY A 387 -21.27 -14.52 4.92
CA GLY A 387 -20.06 -14.53 5.76
C GLY A 387 -18.87 -13.80 5.15
N HIS A 388 -17.75 -13.77 5.90
CA HIS A 388 -16.48 -13.18 5.48
C HIS A 388 -15.92 -13.91 4.24
N GLY A 389 -15.13 -13.23 3.41
CA GLY A 389 -14.55 -13.78 2.18
C GLY A 389 -15.53 -14.00 1.03
N SER A 390 -16.80 -13.62 1.18
CA SER A 390 -17.84 -13.79 0.15
C SER A 390 -17.54 -13.02 -1.14
N GLU A 391 -16.70 -12.00 -1.08
CA GLU A 391 -16.30 -11.13 -2.17
C GLU A 391 -15.05 -11.64 -2.92
N ALA A 392 -14.39 -12.71 -2.43
CA ALA A 392 -13.16 -13.25 -3.01
C ALA A 392 -13.32 -13.68 -4.48
N TRP A 393 -14.53 -14.01 -4.93
CA TRP A 393 -14.79 -14.38 -6.34
C TRP A 393 -14.60 -13.22 -7.31
N LEU A 394 -14.69 -11.95 -6.84
CA LEU A 394 -14.41 -10.75 -7.65
C LEU A 394 -12.95 -10.71 -8.11
N LEU A 395 -12.07 -11.37 -7.35
CA LEU A 395 -10.64 -11.40 -7.62
C LEU A 395 -10.26 -12.59 -8.53
N PRO A 396 -9.18 -12.45 -9.33
CA PRO A 396 -8.63 -13.55 -10.12
C PRO A 396 -8.30 -14.77 -9.25
N HIS A 397 -8.53 -15.99 -9.77
CA HIS A 397 -8.25 -17.23 -9.04
C HIS A 397 -6.84 -17.28 -8.43
N ALA A 398 -5.84 -16.81 -9.19
CA ALA A 398 -4.45 -16.76 -8.79
C ALA A 398 -4.17 -15.91 -7.53
N THR A 399 -5.04 -14.94 -7.20
CA THR A 399 -4.80 -14.01 -6.08
C THR A 399 -5.68 -14.25 -4.86
N ARG A 400 -6.69 -15.12 -4.97
CA ARG A 400 -7.58 -15.44 -3.84
C ARG A 400 -6.83 -16.04 -2.64
N PRO A 401 -5.80 -16.89 -2.81
CA PRO A 401 -5.00 -17.38 -1.69
C PRO A 401 -4.24 -16.31 -0.90
N TYR A 402 -4.23 -15.05 -1.35
CA TYR A 402 -3.58 -13.94 -0.63
C TYR A 402 -4.59 -13.19 0.26
N LEU A 403 -5.84 -13.64 0.33
CA LEU A 403 -6.85 -13.06 1.22
C LEU A 403 -6.83 -13.75 2.58
N PRO A 404 -6.81 -13.02 3.70
CA PRO A 404 -6.82 -13.64 5.03
C PRO A 404 -7.98 -14.59 5.30
N ASP A 405 -9.12 -14.35 4.66
CA ASP A 405 -10.37 -15.09 4.74
C ASP A 405 -10.65 -15.99 3.51
N HIS A 406 -9.60 -16.39 2.79
CA HIS A 406 -9.76 -17.27 1.62
C HIS A 406 -10.30 -18.66 1.98
N GLU A 407 -11.53 -18.95 1.55
CA GLU A 407 -12.14 -20.28 1.63
C GLU A 407 -12.47 -20.83 0.22
N PRO A 408 -11.70 -21.82 -0.30
CA PRO A 408 -11.88 -22.34 -1.67
C PRO A 408 -13.29 -22.85 -1.99
N SER A 409 -13.94 -23.48 -1.01
CA SER A 409 -15.31 -24.02 -1.11
C SER A 409 -16.33 -22.92 -1.44
N ARG A 410 -16.28 -21.78 -0.73
CA ARG A 410 -17.19 -20.64 -0.92
C ARG A 410 -17.03 -20.03 -2.31
N VAL A 411 -15.79 -19.84 -2.74
CA VAL A 411 -15.47 -19.28 -4.06
C VAL A 411 -16.05 -20.15 -5.18
N LYS A 412 -15.93 -21.48 -5.08
CA LYS A 412 -16.50 -22.42 -6.05
C LYS A 412 -18.02 -22.28 -6.14
N THR A 413 -18.70 -22.22 -5.00
CA THR A 413 -20.16 -22.03 -4.94
C THR A 413 -20.58 -20.69 -5.55
N ALA A 414 -19.84 -19.62 -5.29
CA ALA A 414 -20.13 -18.29 -5.83
C ALA A 414 -20.04 -18.27 -7.36
N LEU A 415 -18.99 -18.87 -7.93
CA LEU A 415 -18.83 -18.96 -9.38
C LEU A 415 -19.95 -19.75 -10.05
N LEU A 416 -20.39 -20.86 -9.45
CA LEU A 416 -21.51 -21.64 -9.97
C LEU A 416 -22.81 -20.82 -10.00
N ARG A 417 -23.09 -20.04 -8.94
CA ARG A 417 -24.26 -19.14 -8.89
C ARG A 417 -24.18 -18.03 -9.93
N ALA A 418 -23.02 -17.38 -10.07
CA ALA A 418 -22.80 -16.32 -11.04
C ALA A 418 -22.97 -16.82 -12.48
N THR A 419 -22.40 -17.99 -12.80
CA THR A 419 -22.58 -18.65 -14.10
C THR A 419 -24.04 -18.98 -14.36
N ALA A 420 -24.73 -19.61 -13.40
CA ALA A 420 -26.14 -19.97 -13.56
C ALA A 420 -27.01 -18.75 -13.86
N ILE A 421 -26.86 -17.67 -13.09
CA ILE A 421 -27.61 -16.42 -13.30
C ILE A 421 -27.31 -15.80 -14.66
N THR A 422 -26.04 -15.77 -15.07
CA THR A 422 -25.63 -15.23 -16.37
C THR A 422 -26.21 -16.03 -17.52
N THR A 423 -26.16 -17.37 -17.44
CA THR A 423 -26.75 -18.26 -18.45
C THR A 423 -28.27 -18.09 -18.51
N THR A 424 -28.96 -17.99 -17.38
CA THR A 424 -30.41 -17.72 -17.35
C THR A 424 -30.75 -16.35 -17.95
N ALA A 425 -30.01 -15.31 -17.62
CA ALA A 425 -30.23 -13.96 -18.15
C ALA A 425 -30.00 -13.88 -19.67
N LEU A 426 -28.92 -14.49 -20.16
CA LEU A 426 -28.65 -14.62 -21.60
C LEU A 426 -29.76 -15.40 -22.30
N GLY A 427 -30.18 -16.54 -21.73
CA GLY A 427 -31.30 -17.33 -22.27
C GLY A 427 -32.60 -16.54 -22.35
N ALA A 428 -32.93 -15.77 -21.30
CA ALA A 428 -34.11 -14.90 -21.28
C ALA A 428 -34.03 -13.78 -22.32
N ALA A 429 -32.87 -13.13 -22.47
CA ALA A 429 -32.65 -12.08 -23.47
C ALA A 429 -32.77 -12.63 -24.90
N VAL A 430 -32.17 -13.79 -25.18
CA VAL A 430 -32.31 -14.48 -26.48
C VAL A 430 -33.76 -14.88 -26.73
N GLY A 431 -34.46 -15.39 -25.73
CA GLY A 431 -35.89 -15.71 -25.82
C GLY A 431 -36.76 -14.49 -26.14
N LEU A 432 -36.52 -13.37 -25.46
CA LEU A 432 -37.21 -12.10 -25.73
C LEU A 432 -36.92 -11.58 -27.15
N ALA A 433 -35.67 -11.63 -27.59
CA ALA A 433 -35.29 -11.24 -28.95
C ALA A 433 -35.95 -12.13 -30.02
N PHE A 434 -36.03 -13.44 -29.78
CA PHE A 434 -36.71 -14.39 -30.67
C PHE A 434 -38.22 -14.11 -30.75
N LEU A 435 -38.89 -13.88 -29.61
CA LEU A 435 -40.31 -13.53 -29.56
C LEU A 435 -40.60 -12.21 -30.29
N ALA A 436 -39.77 -11.18 -30.06
CA ALA A 436 -39.89 -9.90 -30.75
C ALA A 436 -39.73 -10.07 -32.28
N THR A 437 -38.77 -10.89 -32.72
CA THR A 437 -38.54 -11.16 -34.15
C THR A 437 -39.72 -11.91 -34.78
N ARG A 438 -40.33 -12.87 -34.08
CA ARG A 438 -41.55 -13.56 -34.58
C ARG A 438 -42.74 -12.61 -34.65
N ALA A 439 -42.93 -11.74 -33.66
CA ALA A 439 -44.01 -10.76 -33.67
C ALA A 439 -43.90 -9.80 -34.87
N VAL A 440 -42.70 -9.32 -35.18
CA VAL A 440 -42.45 -8.47 -36.36
C VAL A 440 -42.72 -9.22 -37.67
N ARG A 441 -42.36 -10.51 -37.76
CA ARG A 441 -42.66 -11.32 -38.96
C ARG A 441 -44.14 -11.65 -39.12
N ALA A 442 -44.89 -11.76 -38.03
CA ALA A 442 -46.33 -12.01 -38.08
C ALA A 442 -47.16 -10.75 -38.38
N ALA A 443 -46.56 -9.56 -38.23
CA ALA A 443 -47.17 -8.27 -38.53
C ALA A 443 -46.85 -7.74 -39.94
N ARG A 444 -46.07 -8.49 -40.73
CA ARG A 444 -45.87 -8.31 -42.16
C ARG A 444 -46.65 -9.37 -42.91
#